data_AF-A0A950SN26-F1
#
_entry.id   AF-A0A950SN26-F1
#
_cell.length_a   1.000
_cell.length_b   1.000
_cell.length_c   1.000
_cell.angle_alpha   90.00
_cell.angle_beta   90.00
_cell.angle_gamma   90.00
#
_symmetry.space_group_name_H-M   'P 1'
#
loop_
_entity.id
_entity.type
_entity.pdbx_description
1 polymer ?
#
loop_
_entity_poly.entity_id
_entity_poly.type
_entity_poly.pdbx_seq_one_letter_code
_entity_poly.pdbx_strand_id
1 'polypeptide(L)' 'MTTVYRADTVGSLLRLDYLVRARTQFESGELEPAAYKAIEDRAVDQVIAMQEGAGLDVVTDGELRRRTFIDQLREAVEG' A
#
# COMPACT_ATOMS: atom_id res chain seq x y z
N MET A 1 9.00 -24.70 -27.76
CA MET A 1 8.33 -23.53 -27.17
C MET A 1 8.50 -23.62 -25.66
N THR A 2 9.11 -22.61 -25.06
CA THR A 2 9.27 -22.55 -23.60
C THR A 2 7.94 -22.11 -23.02
N THR A 3 7.37 -22.88 -22.10
CA THR A 3 6.15 -22.49 -21.39
C THR A 3 6.48 -21.38 -20.42
N VAL A 4 5.78 -20.25 -20.52
CA VAL A 4 5.88 -19.13 -19.58
C VAL A 4 4.80 -19.31 -18.52
N TYR A 5 5.22 -19.41 -17.26
CA TYR A 5 4.31 -19.46 -16.12
C TYR A 5 4.15 -18.05 -15.56
N ARG A 6 2.91 -17.61 -15.39
CA ARG A 6 2.58 -16.30 -14.82
C ARG A 6 2.34 -16.44 -13.32
N ALA A 7 3.02 -15.62 -12.52
CA ALA A 7 2.83 -15.54 -11.09
C ALA A 7 2.84 -14.06 -10.68
N ASP A 8 1.72 -13.57 -10.17
CA ASP A 8 1.55 -12.20 -9.70
C ASP A 8 1.02 -12.20 -8.26
N THR A 9 1.17 -11.07 -7.58
CA THR A 9 0.47 -10.82 -6.31
C THR A 9 -0.95 -10.33 -6.56
N VAL A 10 -1.90 -10.73 -5.71
CA VAL A 10 -3.32 -10.37 -5.90
C VAL A 10 -3.64 -8.95 -5.44
N GLY A 11 -2.96 -8.45 -4.40
CA GLY A 11 -3.31 -7.17 -3.78
C GLY A 11 -2.39 -6.83 -2.61
N SER A 12 -2.93 -6.93 -1.39
CA SER A 12 -2.25 -6.58 -0.14
C SER A 12 -0.83 -7.14 0.00
N LEU A 13 0.08 -6.27 0.49
CA LEU A 13 1.42 -6.63 0.94
C LEU A 13 1.59 -6.32 2.43
N LEU A 14 2.67 -6.82 3.03
CA LEU A 14 2.98 -6.52 4.43
C LEU A 14 3.22 -5.02 4.62
N ARG A 15 2.53 -4.41 5.59
CA ARG A 15 2.73 -3.00 5.92
C ARG A 15 4.08 -2.80 6.58
N LEU A 16 4.82 -1.82 6.08
CA LEU A 16 6.13 -1.43 6.61
C LEU A 16 5.98 -0.85 8.02
N ASP A 17 6.91 -1.17 8.92
CA ASP A 17 6.84 -0.72 10.33
C ASP A 17 6.73 0.80 10.47
N TYR A 18 7.43 1.55 9.62
CA TYR A 18 7.36 3.01 9.66
C TYR A 18 5.99 3.54 9.21
N LEU A 19 5.31 2.85 8.31
CA LEU A 19 3.96 3.20 7.87
C LEU A 19 2.94 2.93 8.98
N VAL A 20 3.10 1.81 9.69
CA VAL A 20 2.29 1.50 10.88
C VAL A 20 2.46 2.58 11.95
N ARG A 21 3.70 2.98 12.27
CA ARG A 21 3.97 4.06 13.22
C ARG A 21 3.40 5.41 12.76
N ALA A 22 3.56 5.75 11.49
CA ALA A 22 3.03 7.00 10.94
C ALA A 22 1.51 7.07 11.04
N ARG A 23 0.81 5.94 10.85
CA ARG A 23 -0.64 5.86 11.05
C ARG A 23 -1.01 6.13 12.51
N THR A 24 -0.30 5.53 13.47
CA THR A 24 -0.53 5.80 14.89
C THR A 24 -0.33 7.28 15.24
N GLN A 25 0.71 7.92 14.71
CA GLN A 25 0.97 9.35 14.93
C GLN A 25 -0.07 10.26 14.26
N PHE A 26 -0.55 9.88 13.07
CA PHE A 26 -1.63 10.59 12.40
C PHE A 26 -2.94 10.49 13.19
N GLU A 27 -3.26 9.31 13.72
CA GLU A 27 -4.44 9.06 14.53
C GLU A 27 -4.39 9.75 15.90
N SER A 28 -3.19 9.96 16.47
CA SER A 28 -3.00 10.72 17.71
C SER A 28 -2.96 12.24 17.50
N GLY A 29 -2.96 12.72 16.24
CA GLY A 29 -2.85 14.14 15.91
C GLY A 29 -1.43 14.70 15.99
N GLU A 30 -0.41 13.85 16.12
CA GLU A 30 1.01 14.22 16.15
C GLU A 30 1.62 14.42 14.76
N LEU A 31 0.94 13.95 13.71
CA LEU A 31 1.41 14.01 12.34
C LEU A 31 0.37 14.69 11.44
N GLU A 32 0.79 15.73 10.72
CA GLU A 32 -0.07 16.46 9.80
C GLU A 32 -0.51 15.59 8.62
N PRO A 33 -1.74 15.77 8.08
CA PRO A 33 -2.25 14.97 6.96
C PRO A 33 -1.33 14.93 5.74
N ALA A 34 -0.70 16.06 5.38
CA ALA A 34 0.22 16.14 4.26
C ALA A 34 1.50 15.31 4.50
N ALA A 35 2.01 15.31 5.74
CA ALA A 35 3.18 14.51 6.11
C ALA A 35 2.85 13.01 6.14
N TYR A 36 1.68 12.65 6.67
CA TYR A 36 1.20 11.27 6.66
C TYR A 36 1.05 10.74 5.22
N LYS A 37 0.41 11.53 4.34
CA LYS A 37 0.29 11.18 2.91
C LYS A 37 1.64 10.97 2.23
N ALA A 38 2.64 11.83 2.50
CA ALA A 38 3.97 11.67 1.92
C ALA A 38 4.65 10.35 2.37
N ILE A 39 4.39 9.90 3.61
CA ILE A 39 4.89 8.61 4.11
C ILE A 39 4.18 7.44 3.42
N GLU A 40 2.86 7.55 3.21
CA GLU A 40 2.09 6.56 2.44
C GLU A 40 2.59 6.44 1.01
N ASP A 41 2.80 7.57 0.33
CA ASP A 41 3.30 7.61 -1.05
C ASP A 41 4.68 6.95 -1.15
N ARG A 42 5.61 7.28 -0.24
CA ARG A 42 6.91 6.62 -0.15
C ARG A 42 6.80 5.10 0.06
N ALA A 43 5.87 4.66 0.90
CA ALA A 43 5.68 3.22 1.16
C ALA A 43 5.20 2.47 -0.06
N VAL A 44 4.30 3.08 -0.84
CA VAL A 44 3.82 2.51 -2.10
C VAL A 44 4.93 2.44 -3.13
N ASP A 45 5.71 3.51 -3.31
CA ASP A 45 6.87 3.52 -4.21
C ASP A 45 7.88 2.41 -3.85
N GLN A 46 8.12 2.21 -2.55
CA GLN A 46 9.04 1.17 -2.07
C GLN A 46 8.55 -0.24 -2.42
N VAL A 47 7.26 -0.55 -2.25
CA VAL A 47 6.75 -1.91 -2.56
C VAL A 47 6.58 -2.14 -4.05
N ILE A 48 6.33 -1.10 -4.85
CA ILE A 48 6.37 -1.18 -6.32
C ILE A 48 7.79 -1.55 -6.77
N ALA A 49 8.79 -0.78 -6.33
CA ALA A 49 10.19 -1.06 -6.67
C ALA A 49 10.65 -2.46 -6.23
N MET A 50 10.17 -2.95 -5.08
CA MET A 50 10.44 -4.32 -4.63
C MET A 50 9.86 -5.38 -5.59
N GLN A 51 8.62 -5.19 -6.06
CA GLN A 51 7.96 -6.11 -6.99
C GLN A 51 8.63 -6.09 -8.37
N GLU A 52 8.97 -4.90 -8.88
CA GLU A 52 9.74 -4.74 -10.12
C GLU A 52 11.11 -5.42 -10.02
N GLY A 53 11.81 -5.22 -8.89
CA GLY A 53 13.09 -5.88 -8.62
C GLY A 53 12.99 -7.41 -8.49
N ALA A 54 11.81 -7.93 -8.15
CA ALA A 54 11.52 -9.36 -8.14
C ALA A 54 11.14 -9.91 -9.53
N GLY A 55 10.99 -9.05 -10.54
CA GLY A 55 10.67 -9.42 -11.91
C GLY A 55 9.18 -9.70 -12.15
N LEU A 56 8.28 -9.13 -11.34
CA LEU A 56 6.85 -9.25 -11.56
C LEU A 56 6.41 -8.37 -12.73
N ASP A 57 5.65 -8.96 -13.66
CA ASP A 57 5.10 -8.24 -14.83
C ASP A 57 3.91 -7.35 -14.44
N VAL A 58 3.17 -7.72 -13.40
CA VAL A 58 2.05 -6.95 -12.85
C VAL A 58 2.27 -6.71 -11.37
N VAL A 59 2.27 -5.43 -10.99
CA VAL A 59 2.51 -4.97 -9.62
C VAL A 59 1.24 -4.39 -8.99
N THR A 60 1.19 -4.36 -7.66
CA THR A 60 0.14 -3.69 -6.88
C THR A 60 0.73 -2.58 -6.01
N ASP A 61 -0.10 -1.68 -5.48
CA ASP A 61 0.31 -0.70 -4.47
C ASP A 61 0.42 -1.31 -3.05
N GLY A 62 0.27 -2.63 -2.93
CA GLY A 62 0.24 -3.37 -1.68
C GLY A 62 -0.94 -3.03 -0.76
N GLU A 63 -1.94 -2.29 -1.25
CA GLU A 63 -3.09 -1.79 -0.48
C GLU A 63 -2.69 -1.02 0.80
N LEU A 64 -1.49 -0.44 0.79
CA LEU A 64 -0.83 0.09 1.98
C LEU A 64 -1.58 1.25 2.64
N ARG A 65 -2.39 1.98 1.85
CA ARG A 65 -3.21 3.12 2.31
C ARG A 65 -4.49 2.68 3.02
N ARG A 66 -4.99 1.46 2.76
CA ARG A 66 -6.25 0.94 3.35
C ARG A 66 -6.01 0.42 4.77
N ARG A 67 -7.00 0.47 5.66
CA ARG A 67 -6.97 -0.29 6.93
C ARG A 67 -7.61 -1.66 6.75
N THR A 68 -8.77 -1.69 6.08
CA THR A 68 -9.55 -2.89 5.77
C THR A 68 -9.96 -2.90 4.30
N PHE A 69 -10.45 -4.04 3.81
CA PHE A 69 -10.85 -4.19 2.41
C PHE A 69 -12.08 -3.34 2.02
N ILE A 70 -12.89 -2.90 3.00
CA ILE A 70 -14.17 -2.21 2.76
C ILE A 70 -14.09 -0.69 3.00
N ASP A 71 -12.99 -0.18 3.58
CA ASP A 71 -12.91 1.23 4.01
C ASP A 71 -13.17 2.22 2.87
N GLN A 72 -12.53 2.00 1.72
CA GLN A 72 -12.69 2.90 0.56
C GLN A 72 -14.13 3.00 0.09
N LEU A 73 -14.89 1.89 0.15
CA LEU A 73 -16.31 1.93 -0.20
C LEU A 73 -17.07 2.76 0.82
N ARG A 74 -16.82 2.55 2.13
CA ARG A 74 -17.51 3.26 3.20
C ARG A 74 -17.19 4.75 3.22
N GLU A 75 -15.99 5.15 2.86
CA GLU A 75 -15.55 6.55 2.78
C GLU A 75 -16.08 7.27 1.54
N ALA A 76 -16.37 6.54 0.47
CA ALA A 76 -16.78 7.10 -0.81
C ALA A 76 -18.30 7.24 -1.00
N VAL A 77 -19.12 6.72 -0.08
CA VAL A 77 -20.58 6.69 -0.20
C VAL A 77 -21.27 7.27 1.04
N GLU A 78 -22.42 7.89 0.83
CA GLU A 78 -23.31 8.37 1.90
C GLU A 78 -24.49 7.39 2.07
N GLY A 79 -24.91 7.13 3.32
CA GLY A 79 -26.00 6.22 3.68
C GLY A 79 -26.04 5.94 5.18
#